data_AF-A0A329WDF4-F1
#
_entry.id   AF-A0A329WDF4-F1
#
_cell.length_a   1.000
_cell.length_b   1.000
_cell.length_c   1.000
_cell.angle_alpha   90.00
_cell.angle_beta   90.00
_cell.angle_gamma   90.00
#
_symmetry.space_group_name_H-M   'P 1'
#
loop_
_entity.id
_entity.type
_entity.pdbx_description
1 polymer ?
#
loop_
_entity_poly.entity_id
_entity_poly.type
_entity_poly.pdbx_seq_one_letter_code
_entity_poly.pdbx_strand_id
1 'polypeptide(L)'
;MSKQLVVDGDNLLFEPLFGNRQVTILGPATIRGSGHVKIQGKKIVIVGDEKKVQLQAQYITPSHPVPGMGIVTIAQLDASQQVNFCRSPVTVIVVGQQFIACFTPTQPANNPSSGPDVTAPSMGKGRFIASQYAVTAG
;
A
#
# COMPACT_ATOMS: atom_id res chain seq x y z
N MET A 1 1.02 16.31 10.23
CA MET A 1 0.89 14.90 9.81
C MET A 1 0.03 14.15 10.81
N SER A 2 -0.71 13.14 10.39
CA SER A 2 -1.55 12.37 11.32
C SER A 2 -0.69 11.41 12.15
N LYS A 3 -0.87 11.43 13.46
CA LYS A 3 -0.19 10.57 14.44
C LYS A 3 -1.04 9.38 14.88
N GLN A 4 -2.18 9.15 14.24
CA GLN A 4 -3.07 8.03 14.58
C GLN A 4 -2.37 6.70 14.30
N LEU A 5 -2.42 5.79 15.27
CA LEU A 5 -1.91 4.42 15.08
C LEU A 5 -2.77 3.67 14.07
N VAL A 6 -2.11 2.93 13.18
CA VAL A 6 -2.76 2.06 12.20
C VAL A 6 -3.07 0.72 12.86
N VAL A 7 -4.26 0.19 12.61
CA VAL A 7 -4.75 -1.06 13.19
C VAL A 7 -5.13 -2.09 12.13
N ASP A 8 -5.28 -3.34 12.56
CA ASP A 8 -5.67 -4.48 11.73
C ASP A 8 -6.97 -4.19 10.97
N GLY A 9 -6.90 -4.35 9.64
CA GLY A 9 -8.02 -4.09 8.74
C GLY A 9 -8.21 -2.61 8.36
N ASP A 10 -7.29 -1.71 8.71
CA ASP A 10 -7.31 -0.35 8.17
C ASP A 10 -7.13 -0.35 6.65
N ASN A 11 -7.82 0.60 6.00
CA ASN A 11 -7.82 0.72 4.55
C ASN A 11 -6.54 1.40 4.05
N LEU A 12 -6.10 1.00 2.86
CA LEU A 12 -5.02 1.60 2.10
C LEU A 12 -5.62 2.35 0.91
N LEU A 13 -5.19 3.59 0.71
CA LEU A 13 -5.54 4.36 -0.48
C LEU A 13 -4.29 4.58 -1.31
N PHE A 14 -4.29 4.05 -2.52
CA PHE A 14 -3.22 4.25 -3.49
C PHE A 14 -3.61 5.32 -4.51
N GLU A 15 -2.64 6.10 -4.95
CA GLU A 15 -2.80 6.93 -6.13
C GLU A 15 -2.95 6.03 -7.36
N PRO A 16 -3.80 6.39 -8.34
CA PRO A 16 -4.08 5.52 -9.48
C PRO A 16 -2.91 5.40 -10.45
N LEU A 17 -1.94 6.33 -10.41
CA LEU A 17 -0.82 6.36 -11.34
C LEU A 17 0.45 5.81 -10.71
N PHE A 18 1.01 4.78 -11.35
CA PHE A 18 2.33 4.23 -11.07
C PHE A 18 3.20 4.48 -12.29
N GLY A 19 3.88 5.63 -12.34
CA GLY A 19 4.49 6.14 -13.57
C GLY A 19 3.42 6.46 -14.62
N ASN A 20 3.52 5.86 -15.81
CA ASN A 20 2.53 6.00 -16.89
C ASN A 20 1.39 4.96 -16.82
N ARG A 21 1.38 4.08 -15.82
CA ARG A 21 0.37 3.03 -15.67
C ARG A 21 -0.78 3.50 -14.80
N GLN A 22 -2.00 3.42 -15.32
CA GLN A 22 -3.22 3.60 -14.54
C GLN A 22 -3.61 2.25 -13.94
N VAL A 23 -3.41 2.11 -12.63
CA VAL A 23 -3.58 0.88 -11.86
C VAL A 23 -4.88 0.94 -11.07
N THR A 24 -5.65 -0.16 -11.11
CA THR A 24 -6.90 -0.33 -10.37
C THR A 24 -6.84 -1.60 -9.55
N ILE A 25 -6.94 -1.48 -8.22
CA ILE A 25 -6.92 -2.62 -7.30
C ILE A 25 -8.24 -3.38 -7.39
N LEU A 26 -8.18 -4.72 -7.50
CA LEU A 26 -9.33 -5.58 -7.78
C LEU A 26 -10.04 -6.13 -6.54
N GLY A 27 -9.60 -5.73 -5.34
CA GLY A 27 -10.17 -6.21 -4.08
C GLY A 27 -9.94 -5.24 -2.92
N PRO A 28 -10.27 -5.65 -1.69
CA PRO A 28 -10.07 -4.83 -0.51
C PRO A 28 -8.59 -4.48 -0.32
N ALA A 29 -8.29 -3.18 -0.37
CA ALA A 29 -6.96 -2.67 -0.08
C ALA A 29 -6.86 -2.44 1.43
N THR A 30 -6.47 -3.46 2.19
CA THR A 30 -6.35 -3.41 3.66
C THR A 30 -5.00 -3.92 4.13
N ILE A 31 -4.53 -3.43 5.27
CA ILE A 31 -3.33 -3.96 5.94
C ILE A 31 -3.70 -4.83 7.14
N ARG A 32 -2.94 -5.90 7.37
CA ARG A 32 -3.12 -6.79 8.53
C ARG A 32 -2.09 -6.49 9.62
N GLY A 33 -2.56 -6.31 10.85
CA GLY A 33 -1.71 -5.99 12.00
C GLY A 33 -1.31 -7.24 12.79
N SER A 34 -0.02 -7.35 13.13
CA SER A 34 0.50 -8.46 13.94
C SER A 34 1.02 -8.05 15.32
N GLY A 35 0.93 -6.77 15.69
CA GLY A 35 1.33 -6.25 16.99
C GLY A 35 0.60 -6.91 18.17
N HIS A 36 1.25 -6.89 19.34
CA HIS A 36 0.69 -7.51 20.54
C HIS A 36 -0.46 -6.68 21.13
N VAL A 37 -0.27 -5.35 21.19
CA VAL A 37 -1.28 -4.41 21.70
C VAL A 37 -2.47 -4.34 20.74
N LYS A 38 -3.66 -4.17 21.33
CA LYS A 38 -4.91 -3.97 20.61
C LYS A 38 -5.52 -2.61 20.92
N ILE A 39 -6.08 -1.98 19.90
CA ILE A 39 -6.90 -0.77 20.01
C ILE A 39 -8.28 -1.15 19.50
N GLN A 40 -9.31 -1.00 20.34
CA GLN A 40 -10.69 -1.39 20.03
C GLN A 40 -10.80 -2.86 19.54
N GLY A 41 -10.05 -3.77 20.16
CA GLY A 41 -10.04 -5.19 19.82
C GLY A 41 -9.21 -5.56 18.57
N LYS A 42 -8.73 -4.59 17.80
CA LYS A 42 -7.88 -4.78 16.61
C LYS A 42 -6.40 -4.67 16.97
N LYS A 43 -5.57 -5.58 16.46
CA LYS A 43 -4.11 -5.53 16.67
C LYS A 43 -3.53 -4.30 15.99
N ILE A 44 -2.52 -3.68 16.59
CA ILE A 44 -1.81 -2.59 15.93
C ILE A 44 -0.94 -3.12 14.78
N VAL A 45 -0.72 -2.30 13.77
CA VAL A 45 0.21 -2.58 12.68
C VAL A 45 1.62 -2.17 13.09
N ILE A 46 2.58 -3.05 12.86
CA ILE A 46 4.00 -2.85 13.18
C ILE A 46 4.85 -2.96 11.91
N VAL A 47 6.07 -2.42 11.96
CA VAL A 47 7.04 -2.56 10.86
C VAL A 47 7.28 -4.03 10.53
N GLY A 48 7.22 -4.36 9.25
CA GLY A 48 7.24 -5.71 8.69
C GLY A 48 5.86 -6.19 8.24
N ASP A 49 4.76 -5.63 8.75
CA ASP A 49 3.41 -5.97 8.28
C ASP A 49 3.13 -5.41 6.88
N GLU A 50 3.71 -4.26 6.52
CA GLU A 50 3.60 -3.68 5.18
C GLU A 50 4.14 -4.60 4.08
N LYS A 51 5.15 -5.42 4.40
CA LYS A 51 5.75 -6.38 3.46
C LYS A 51 4.83 -7.53 3.10
N LYS A 52 3.78 -7.77 3.90
CA LYS A 52 2.75 -8.78 3.65
C LYS A 52 1.65 -8.27 2.73
N VAL A 53 1.62 -6.96 2.46
CA VAL A 53 0.64 -6.36 1.55
C VAL A 53 0.98 -6.74 0.12
N GLN A 54 0.12 -7.55 -0.49
CA GLN A 54 0.16 -7.91 -1.89
C GLN A 54 -1.26 -7.84 -2.42
N LEU A 55 -1.54 -6.87 -3.29
CA LEU A 55 -2.87 -6.61 -3.80
C LEU A 55 -2.90 -6.86 -5.30
N GLN A 56 -3.83 -7.71 -5.75
CA GLN A 56 -4.06 -7.89 -7.18
C GLN A 56 -4.66 -6.62 -7.78
N ALA A 57 -4.11 -6.21 -8.92
CA ALA A 57 -4.57 -5.05 -9.65
C ALA A 57 -4.56 -5.31 -11.15
N GLN A 58 -5.49 -4.66 -11.85
CA GLN A 58 -5.42 -4.51 -13.30
C GLN A 58 -4.81 -3.17 -13.65
N TYR A 59 -4.25 -3.05 -14.84
CA TYR A 59 -3.72 -1.78 -15.31
C TYR A 59 -3.86 -1.59 -16.81
N ILE A 60 -3.88 -0.32 -17.21
CA ILE A 60 -3.73 0.11 -18.60
C ILE A 60 -2.64 1.18 -18.68
N THR A 61 -2.23 1.49 -19.90
CA THR A 61 -1.40 2.67 -20.19
C THR A 61 -2.04 3.46 -21.34
N PRO A 62 -1.65 4.72 -21.58
CA PRO A 62 -2.19 5.50 -22.70
C PRO A 62 -2.05 4.80 -24.06
N SER A 63 -0.99 4.00 -24.26
CA SER A 63 -0.74 3.27 -25.51
C SER A 63 -1.18 1.80 -25.48
N HIS A 64 -1.63 1.26 -24.35
CA HIS A 64 -2.02 -0.15 -24.19
C HIS A 64 -3.41 -0.24 -23.54
N PRO A 65 -4.49 -0.21 -24.34
CA PRO A 65 -5.86 -0.17 -23.83
C PRO A 65 -6.38 -1.55 -23.38
N VAL A 66 -5.78 -2.66 -23.82
CA VAL A 66 -6.16 -4.00 -23.33
C VAL A 66 -5.56 -4.19 -21.94
N PRO A 67 -6.39 -4.40 -20.89
CA PRO A 67 -5.92 -4.47 -19.52
C PRO A 67 -4.90 -5.59 -19.28
N GLY A 68 -3.83 -5.25 -18.59
CA GLY A 68 -2.91 -6.20 -17.98
C GLY A 68 -3.22 -6.42 -16.50
N MET A 69 -2.47 -7.32 -15.88
CA MET A 69 -2.57 -7.68 -14.46
C MET A 69 -1.22 -7.49 -13.77
N GLY A 70 -1.25 -7.25 -12.47
CA GLY A 70 -0.05 -7.20 -11.64
C GLY A 70 -0.36 -7.17 -10.16
N ILE A 71 0.70 -6.99 -9.37
CA ILE A 71 0.64 -6.94 -7.92
C ILE A 71 1.12 -5.56 -7.45
N VAL A 72 0.33 -4.92 -6.59
CA VAL A 72 0.71 -3.72 -5.84
C VAL A 72 1.25 -4.13 -4.47
N THR A 73 2.41 -3.61 -4.11
CA THR A 73 3.06 -3.77 -2.80
C THR A 73 3.45 -2.42 -2.20
N ILE A 74 3.72 -2.39 -0.90
CA ILE A 74 4.32 -1.24 -0.23
C ILE A 74 5.84 -1.42 -0.29
N ALA A 75 6.52 -0.54 -1.02
CA ALA A 75 7.96 -0.61 -1.22
C ALA A 75 8.73 0.00 -0.05
N GLN A 76 8.27 1.15 0.44
CA GLN A 76 8.95 1.87 1.52
C GLN A 76 7.98 2.75 2.31
N LEU A 77 7.99 2.59 3.63
CA LEU A 77 7.32 3.52 4.54
C LEU A 77 8.12 4.80 4.67
N ASP A 78 7.43 5.93 4.75
CA ASP A 78 8.08 7.19 5.08
C ASP A 78 8.56 7.21 6.54
N ALA A 79 9.55 8.04 6.85
CA ALA A 79 10.05 8.21 8.22
C ALA A 79 8.93 8.69 9.17
N SER A 80 7.97 9.49 8.67
CA SER A 80 6.83 9.97 9.46
C SER A 80 5.81 8.89 9.84
N GLN A 81 5.90 7.71 9.22
CA GLN A 81 4.98 6.60 9.48
C GLN A 81 5.54 5.63 10.53
N GLN A 82 6.77 5.83 11.01
CA GLN A 82 7.45 4.94 11.92
C GLN A 82 7.76 5.62 13.25
N VAL A 83 7.22 5.10 14.35
CA VAL A 83 7.41 5.68 15.69
C VAL A 83 8.46 4.89 16.47
N ASN A 84 9.74 5.13 16.19
CA ASN A 84 10.86 4.29 16.65
C ASN A 84 10.96 4.10 18.19
N PHE A 85 10.43 5.04 18.98
CA PHE A 85 10.40 4.94 20.44
C PHE A 85 9.26 4.05 20.97
N CYS A 86 8.24 3.78 20.15
CA CYS A 86 7.06 3.00 20.54
C CYS A 86 7.12 1.63 19.86
N ARG A 87 7.23 0.55 20.66
CA ARG A 87 7.45 -0.81 20.16
C ARG A 87 6.46 -1.81 20.77
N SER A 88 5.97 -2.77 19.98
CA SER A 88 5.13 -3.86 20.48
C SER A 88 5.09 -5.10 19.55
N PRO A 89 6.15 -5.94 19.48
CA PRO A 89 7.51 -5.78 20.01
C PRO A 89 8.44 -5.00 19.06
N VAL A 90 7.98 -4.72 17.84
CA VAL A 90 8.66 -3.93 16.80
C VAL A 90 8.04 -2.52 16.75
N THR A 91 8.75 -1.56 16.16
CA THR A 91 8.26 -0.19 15.89
C THR A 91 6.84 -0.20 15.34
N VAL A 92 5.97 0.60 15.96
CA VAL A 92 4.57 0.76 15.54
C VAL A 92 4.45 1.72 14.34
N ILE A 93 3.41 1.52 13.54
CA ILE A 93 3.11 2.36 12.37
C ILE A 93 1.99 3.35 12.70
N VAL A 94 2.18 4.62 12.29
CA VAL A 94 1.16 5.67 12.29
C VAL A 94 0.82 6.08 10.86
N VAL A 95 -0.32 6.77 10.69
CA VAL A 95 -0.79 7.21 9.38
C VAL A 95 0.26 8.03 8.62
N GLY A 96 0.90 9.00 9.29
CA GLY A 96 1.97 9.82 8.71
C GLY A 96 1.51 10.62 7.48
N GLN A 97 2.34 10.63 6.44
CA GLN A 97 2.03 11.20 5.11
C GLN A 97 1.67 10.10 4.09
N GLN A 98 2.63 9.68 3.26
CA GLN A 98 2.45 8.72 2.19
C GLN A 98 3.63 7.75 2.20
N PHE A 99 3.36 6.48 1.90
CA PHE A 99 4.40 5.50 1.60
C PHE A 99 4.63 5.43 0.09
N ILE A 100 5.79 4.89 -0.28
CA ILE A 100 6.12 4.53 -1.65
C ILE A 100 5.53 3.16 -1.94
N ALA A 101 4.74 3.05 -3.00
CA ALA A 101 4.16 1.81 -3.49
C ALA A 101 4.88 1.36 -4.78
N CYS A 102 4.85 0.06 -5.05
CA CYS A 102 5.41 -0.52 -6.27
C CYS A 102 4.34 -1.39 -6.94
N PHE A 103 4.20 -1.24 -8.26
CA PHE A 103 3.37 -2.11 -9.09
C PHE A 103 4.29 -2.97 -9.97
N THR A 104 4.13 -4.28 -9.88
CA THR A 104 4.87 -5.25 -10.68
C THR A 104 3.89 -5.96 -11.63
N PRO A 105 3.97 -5.72 -12.95
CA PRO A 105 3.18 -6.44 -13.94
C PRO A 105 3.44 -7.96 -13.85
N THR A 106 2.38 -8.75 -13.84
CA THR A 106 2.43 -10.22 -13.98
C THR A 106 1.91 -10.65 -15.36
N GLN A 107 1.00 -9.87 -15.93
CA GLN A 107 0.54 -9.97 -17.32
C GLN A 107 0.56 -8.56 -17.91
N PRO A 108 1.41 -8.27 -18.92
CA PRO A 108 1.52 -6.93 -19.44
C PRO A 108 0.23 -6.48 -20.13
N ALA A 109 -0.13 -5.21 -19.98
CA ALA A 109 -1.17 -4.56 -20.78
C ALA A 109 -0.78 -4.64 -22.25
N ASN A 110 -1.75 -4.73 -23.15
CA ASN A 110 -1.48 -5.00 -24.56
C ASN A 110 -2.14 -3.98 -25.50
N ASN A 111 -1.54 -3.82 -26.68
CA ASN A 111 -2.15 -3.14 -27.81
C ASN A 111 -2.00 -4.05 -29.03
N PRO A 112 -3.10 -4.47 -29.69
CA PRO A 112 -3.03 -5.29 -30.88
C PRO A 112 -2.15 -4.72 -32.02
N SER A 113 -1.95 -3.40 -32.06
CA SER A 113 -1.16 -2.73 -33.09
C SER A 113 0.33 -2.63 -32.76
N SER A 114 0.71 -2.48 -31.49
CA SER A 114 2.11 -2.23 -31.07
C SER A 114 2.71 -3.32 -30.18
N GLY A 115 1.92 -4.29 -29.74
CA GLY A 115 2.33 -5.35 -28.82
C GLY A 115 2.17 -4.97 -27.33
N PRO A 116 2.78 -5.77 -26.43
CA PRO A 116 2.63 -5.63 -24.98
C PRO A 116 3.51 -4.53 -24.37
N ASP A 117 3.06 -4.00 -23.23
CA ASP A 117 3.83 -3.12 -22.35
C ASP A 117 5.05 -3.85 -21.74
N VAL A 118 6.04 -3.08 -21.29
CA VAL A 118 7.21 -3.62 -20.58
C VAL A 118 6.80 -4.18 -19.21
N THR A 119 7.49 -5.20 -18.74
CA THR A 119 7.20 -5.87 -17.44
C THR A 119 7.99 -5.29 -16.26
N ALA A 120 8.83 -4.26 -16.49
CA ALA A 120 9.59 -3.60 -15.44
C ALA A 120 8.64 -2.99 -14.38
N PRO A 121 8.93 -3.11 -13.07
CA PRO A 121 8.10 -2.50 -12.03
C PRO A 121 8.03 -0.96 -12.14
N SER A 122 6.94 -0.37 -11.66
CA SER A 122 6.74 1.09 -11.63
C SER A 122 6.35 1.56 -10.24
N MET A 123 6.84 2.74 -9.86
CA MET A 123 6.62 3.30 -8.53
C MET A 123 5.38 4.20 -8.51
N GLY A 124 4.67 4.19 -7.39
CA GLY A 124 3.53 5.04 -7.09
C GLY A 124 3.52 5.42 -5.61
N LYS A 125 2.40 5.96 -5.14
CA LYS A 125 2.24 6.38 -3.75
C LYS A 125 0.95 5.84 -3.17
N GLY A 126 0.92 5.72 -1.85
CA GLY A 126 -0.31 5.45 -1.12
C GLY A 126 -0.25 5.96 0.31
N ARG A 127 -1.36 5.84 1.03
CA ARG A 127 -1.50 6.25 2.43
C ARG A 127 -2.43 5.33 3.20
N PHE A 128 -2.27 5.31 4.51
CA PHE A 128 -3.18 4.64 5.43
C PHE A 128 -4.43 5.50 5.68
N ILE A 129 -5.58 4.85 5.85
CA ILE A 129 -6.82 5.48 6.34
C ILE A 129 -7.13 4.86 7.70
N ALA A 130 -6.94 5.64 8.76
CA ALA A 130 -7.21 5.18 10.12
C ALA A 130 -8.71 4.94 10.35
N SER A 131 -9.05 3.81 10.98
CA SER A 131 -10.40 3.54 11.47
C SER A 131 -10.62 3.94 12.94
N GLN A 132 -9.56 4.41 13.62
CA GLN A 132 -9.60 4.84 15.02
C GLN A 132 -8.98 6.23 15.19
N TYR A 133 -9.50 6.99 16.15
CA TYR A 133 -9.04 8.37 16.44
C TYR A 133 -8.70 8.60 17.91
N ALA A 134 -8.70 7.54 18.72
CA ALA A 134 -8.53 7.61 20.16
C ALA A 134 -7.06 7.60 20.58
N VAL A 135 -6.20 6.92 19.83
CA VAL A 135 -4.80 6.69 20.21
C VAL A 135 -3.85 7.20 19.12
N THR A 136 -2.95 8.08 19.54
CA THR A 136 -1.89 8.64 18.72
C THR A 136 -0.51 8.33 19.28
N ALA A 137 0.52 8.31 18.42
CA ALA A 137 1.91 8.19 18.83
C ALA A 137 2.81 9.11 17.97
N GLY A 138 3.71 9.86 18.61
CA GLY A 138 4.73 10.69 17.95
C GLY A 138 4.84 12.11 18.48
#